data_AF-A0A3S5JK10-F1
#
_entry.id   AF-A0A3S5JK10-F1
#
_cell.length_a   1.000
_cell.length_b   1.000
_cell.length_c   1.000
_cell.angle_alpha   90.00
_cell.angle_beta   90.00
_cell.angle_gamma   90.00
#
_symmetry.space_group_name_H-M   'P 1'
#
loop_
_entity.id
_entity.type
_entity.pdbx_description
1 polymer ?
#
loop_
_entity_poly.entity_id
_entity_poly.type
_entity_poly.pdbx_seq_one_letter_code
_entity_poly.pdbx_strand_id
1 'polypeptide(L)'
;MLVELEEQFLTIQKKITNSKEKYLESHQKEYDATRSAYRKKRRKFQEASKKVREKAEAARKSGSNRAKNELKKAKAAASLLGDAILEAAEIMKTAQDKLSTAKPFQKKLAARAKALSDFEKEWDKKQRMAEKAKLDRAKKRKLAPKEKKLKR
;
A
#
# COMPACT_ATOMS: atom_id res chain seq x y z
N MET A 1 -20.82 -24.57 12.72
CA MET A 1 -20.82 -23.34 13.55
C MET A 1 -19.44 -22.99 14.11
N LEU A 2 -18.80 -23.80 14.98
CA LEU A 2 -17.50 -23.43 15.59
C LEU A 2 -16.32 -23.48 14.59
N VAL A 3 -16.27 -24.51 13.74
CA VAL A 3 -15.27 -24.66 12.66
C VAL A 3 -15.38 -23.54 11.61
N GLU A 4 -16.60 -23.17 11.22
CA GLU A 4 -16.84 -22.07 10.25
C GLU A 4 -16.37 -20.72 10.79
N LEU A 5 -16.53 -20.47 12.10
CA LEU A 5 -16.05 -19.24 12.74
C LEU A 5 -14.52 -19.18 12.80
N GLU A 6 -13.85 -20.31 13.04
CA GLU A 6 -12.39 -20.42 13.01
C GLU A 6 -11.85 -20.20 11.58
N GLU A 7 -12.48 -20.77 10.56
CA GLU A 7 -12.10 -20.54 9.16
C GLU A 7 -12.30 -19.08 8.71
N GLN A 8 -13.41 -18.46 9.12
CA GLN A 8 -13.67 -17.05 8.86
C GLN A 8 -12.63 -16.15 9.54
N PHE A 9 -12.27 -16.47 10.78
CA PHE A 9 -11.24 -15.75 11.53
C PHE A 9 -9.88 -15.83 10.82
N LEU A 10 -9.42 -17.03 10.48
CA LEU A 10 -8.15 -17.25 9.77
C LEU A 10 -8.13 -16.53 8.41
N THR A 11 -9.26 -16.55 7.70
CA THR A 11 -9.42 -15.85 6.42
C THR A 11 -9.27 -14.33 6.59
N ILE A 12 -9.91 -13.74 7.60
CA ILE A 12 -9.84 -12.31 7.89
C ILE A 12 -8.42 -11.92 8.33
N GLN A 13 -7.80 -12.69 9.22
CA GLN A 13 -6.45 -12.46 9.68
C GLN A 13 -5.45 -12.49 8.51
N LYS A 14 -5.52 -13.51 7.64
CA LYS A 14 -4.67 -13.61 6.45
C LYS A 14 -4.86 -12.41 5.51
N LYS A 15 -6.10 -11.98 5.29
CA LYS A 15 -6.40 -10.78 4.48
C LYS A 15 -5.78 -9.52 5.08
N ILE A 16 -5.90 -9.32 6.40
CA ILE A 16 -5.37 -8.15 7.10
C ILE A 16 -3.84 -8.14 7.08
N THR A 17 -3.19 -9.28 7.33
CA THR A 17 -1.72 -9.40 7.32
C THR A 17 -1.15 -9.13 5.92
N ASN A 18 -1.70 -9.78 4.89
CA ASN A 18 -1.28 -9.56 3.51
C ASN A 18 -1.46 -8.09 3.07
N SER A 19 -2.58 -7.48 3.47
CA SER A 19 -2.84 -6.07 3.18
C SER A 19 -1.85 -5.17 3.91
N LYS A 20 -1.59 -5.41 5.21
CA LYS A 20 -0.65 -4.62 6.01
C LYS A 20 0.75 -4.56 5.39
N GLU A 21 1.24 -5.68 4.87
CA GLU A 21 2.57 -5.80 4.28
C GLU A 21 2.67 -5.06 2.94
N LYS A 22 1.68 -5.26 2.05
CA LYS A 22 1.77 -4.77 0.67
C LYS A 22 1.22 -3.36 0.46
N TYR A 23 0.37 -2.87 1.36
CA TYR A 23 -0.40 -1.65 1.14
C TYR A 23 0.45 -0.37 1.07
N LEU A 24 1.42 -0.18 1.97
CA LEU A 24 2.35 0.95 1.84
C LEU A 24 3.28 0.78 0.64
N GLU A 25 3.76 -0.44 0.42
CA GLU A 25 4.70 -0.73 -0.67
C GLU A 25 4.08 -0.44 -2.03
N SER A 26 2.80 -0.77 -2.23
CA SER A 26 2.09 -0.48 -3.48
C SER A 26 1.92 1.02 -3.71
N HIS A 27 1.54 1.79 -2.68
CA HIS A 27 1.41 3.24 -2.79
C HIS A 27 2.76 3.93 -2.99
N GLN A 28 3.83 3.42 -2.37
CA GLN A 28 5.18 3.92 -2.58
C GLN A 28 5.65 3.66 -4.02
N LYS A 29 5.42 2.45 -4.56
CA LYS A 29 5.71 2.12 -5.97
C LYS A 29 4.94 3.01 -6.95
N GLU A 30 3.66 3.26 -6.70
CA GLU A 30 2.83 4.16 -7.53
C GLU A 30 3.38 5.59 -7.53
N TYR A 31 3.75 6.10 -6.35
CA TYR A 31 4.38 7.42 -6.22
C TYR A 31 5.73 7.50 -6.93
N ASP A 32 6.61 6.51 -6.76
CA ASP A 32 7.93 6.53 -7.40
C ASP A 32 7.85 6.42 -8.93
N ALA A 33 6.90 5.63 -9.45
CA ALA A 33 6.63 5.53 -10.89
C ALA A 33 6.14 6.86 -11.46
N THR A 34 5.15 7.50 -10.82
CA THR A 34 4.61 8.80 -11.26
C THR A 34 5.64 9.92 -11.14
N ARG A 35 6.46 9.92 -10.07
CA ARG A 35 7.59 10.83 -9.88
C ARG A 35 8.64 10.69 -10.98
N SER A 36 8.97 9.46 -11.37
CA SER A 36 9.90 9.19 -12.47
C SER A 36 9.36 9.69 -13.81
N ALA A 37 8.08 9.44 -14.09
CA ALA A 37 7.41 9.93 -15.29
C ALA A 37 7.38 11.47 -15.37
N TYR A 38 7.04 12.14 -14.26
CA TYR A 38 7.10 13.59 -14.13
C TYR A 38 8.50 14.15 -14.42
N ARG A 39 9.55 13.55 -13.82
CA ARG A 39 10.94 13.96 -14.07
C ARG A 39 11.34 13.83 -15.54
N LYS A 40 10.92 12.76 -16.22
CA LYS A 40 11.18 12.56 -17.66
C LYS A 40 10.50 13.65 -18.50
N LYS A 41 9.22 13.93 -18.24
CA LYS A 41 8.48 15.00 -18.94
C LYS A 41 9.12 16.37 -18.67
N ARG A 42 9.47 16.67 -17.43
CA ARG A 42 10.16 17.91 -17.02
C ARG A 42 11.46 18.14 -17.80
N ARG A 43 12.30 17.10 -17.98
CA ARG A 43 13.52 17.20 -18.81
C ARG A 43 13.20 17.54 -20.26
N LYS A 44 12.22 16.86 -20.87
CA LYS A 44 11.79 17.14 -22.26
C LYS A 44 11.31 18.58 -22.45
N PHE A 45 10.57 19.13 -21.49
CA PHE A 45 10.15 20.53 -21.55
C PHE A 45 11.30 21.53 -21.37
N GLN A 46 12.28 21.22 -20.52
CA GLN A 46 13.49 22.05 -20.41
C GLN A 46 14.25 22.10 -21.73
N GLU A 47 14.40 20.96 -22.41
CA GLU A 47 15.00 20.87 -23.74
C GLU A 47 14.18 21.63 -24.79
N ALA A 48 12.86 21.48 -24.79
CA ALA A 48 11.97 22.21 -25.68
C ALA A 48 12.02 23.73 -25.44
N SER A 49 12.05 24.16 -24.19
CA SER A 49 12.20 25.57 -23.80
C SER A 49 13.54 26.15 -24.26
N LYS A 50 14.62 25.36 -24.17
CA LYS A 50 15.93 25.75 -24.71
C LYS A 50 15.87 25.91 -26.23
N LYS A 51 15.26 24.96 -26.94
CA LYS A 51 15.04 25.05 -28.40
C LYS A 51 14.22 26.28 -28.79
N VAL A 52 13.19 26.64 -28.02
CA VAL A 52 12.43 27.87 -28.26
C VAL A 52 13.33 29.11 -28.18
N ARG A 53 14.22 29.19 -27.19
CA ARG A 53 15.18 30.30 -27.07
C ARG A 53 16.13 30.37 -28.26
N GLU A 54 16.71 29.23 -28.64
CA GLU A 54 17.62 29.13 -29.81
C GLU A 54 16.91 29.56 -31.11
N LYS A 55 15.69 29.07 -31.35
CA LYS A 55 14.89 29.45 -32.52
C LYS A 55 14.44 30.91 -32.47
N ALA A 56 14.23 31.47 -31.28
CA ALA A 56 13.89 32.88 -31.12
C ALA A 56 15.07 33.78 -31.51
N GLU A 57 16.28 33.42 -31.10
CA GLU A 57 17.49 34.13 -31.52
C GLU A 57 17.73 34.03 -33.03
N ALA A 58 17.57 32.83 -33.61
CA ALA A 58 17.71 32.65 -35.06
C ALA A 58 16.68 33.46 -35.86
N ALA A 59 15.44 33.55 -35.37
CA ALA A 59 14.40 34.38 -35.97
C ALA A 59 14.70 35.88 -35.84
N ARG A 60 15.26 36.32 -34.71
CA ARG A 60 15.72 37.70 -34.50
C ARG A 60 16.88 38.08 -35.41
N LYS A 61 17.88 37.20 -35.55
CA LYS A 61 19.09 37.46 -36.35
C LYS A 61 18.81 37.42 -37.86
N SER A 62 18.13 36.39 -38.36
CA SER A 62 17.92 36.22 -39.81
C SER A 62 16.69 36.95 -40.36
N GLY A 63 15.69 37.27 -39.52
CA GLY A 63 14.42 37.88 -39.94
C GLY A 63 13.55 37.03 -40.88
N SER A 64 14.02 35.86 -41.31
CA SER A 64 13.40 35.08 -42.39
C SER A 64 12.07 34.44 -42.00
N ASN A 65 11.16 34.29 -42.97
CA ASN A 65 9.87 33.61 -42.77
C ASN A 65 10.06 32.16 -42.30
N ARG A 66 11.10 31.48 -42.81
CA ARG A 66 11.45 30.12 -42.36
C ARG A 66 11.81 30.10 -40.87
N ALA A 67 12.67 31.00 -40.41
CA ALA A 67 13.06 31.07 -39.01
C ALA A 67 11.88 31.44 -38.08
N LYS A 68 11.00 32.35 -38.52
CA LYS A 68 9.76 32.70 -37.81
C LYS A 68 8.79 31.49 -37.70
N ASN A 69 8.66 30.70 -38.76
CA ASN A 69 7.82 29.49 -38.75
C ASN A 69 8.38 28.40 -37.83
N GLU A 70 9.69 28.18 -37.84
CA GLU A 70 10.35 27.24 -36.92
C GLU A 70 10.20 27.68 -35.45
N LEU A 71 10.26 28.99 -35.17
CA LEU A 71 9.94 29.51 -33.84
C LEU A 71 8.49 29.24 -33.43
N LYS A 72 7.52 29.43 -34.33
CA LYS A 72 6.10 29.12 -34.05
C LYS A 72 5.91 27.64 -33.71
N LYS A 73 6.51 26.73 -34.49
CA LYS A 73 6.48 25.28 -34.23
C LYS A 73 7.12 24.95 -32.88
N ALA A 74 8.28 25.52 -32.57
CA ALA A 74 8.96 25.29 -31.30
C ALA A 74 8.11 25.77 -30.11
N LYS A 75 7.46 26.93 -30.22
CA LYS A 75 6.55 27.44 -29.19
C LYS A 75 5.33 26.54 -28.98
N ALA A 76 4.71 26.07 -30.07
CA ALA A 76 3.58 25.13 -29.99
C ALA A 76 3.99 23.82 -29.31
N ALA A 77 5.14 23.25 -29.68
CA ALA A 77 5.66 22.03 -29.06
C ALA A 77 5.99 22.24 -27.57
N ALA A 78 6.57 23.38 -27.20
CA ALA A 78 6.84 23.71 -25.80
C ALA A 78 5.55 23.89 -24.98
N SER A 79 4.51 24.49 -25.56
CA SER A 79 3.20 24.63 -24.93
C SER A 79 2.58 23.27 -24.62
N LEU A 80 2.51 22.38 -25.62
CA LEU A 80 1.99 21.02 -25.45
C LEU A 80 2.75 20.23 -24.38
N LEU A 81 4.08 20.38 -24.33
CA LEU A 81 4.91 19.76 -23.30
C LEU A 81 4.70 20.39 -21.91
N GLY A 82 4.35 21.68 -21.85
CA GLY A 82 3.97 22.37 -20.62
C GLY A 82 2.69 21.79 -20.03
N ASP A 83 1.65 21.68 -20.85
CA ASP A 83 0.36 21.08 -20.44
C ASP A 83 0.55 19.64 -19.95
N ALA A 84 1.31 18.84 -20.71
CA ALA A 84 1.61 17.46 -20.34
C ALA A 84 2.40 17.32 -19.02
N ILE A 85 3.15 18.35 -18.61
CA ILE A 85 3.84 18.39 -17.31
C ILE A 85 2.89 18.75 -16.19
N LEU A 86 1.97 19.69 -16.41
CA LEU A 86 0.97 20.06 -15.42
C LEU A 86 0.11 18.85 -15.07
N GLU A 87 -0.39 18.14 -16.09
CA GLU A 87 -1.12 16.88 -15.90
C GLU A 87 -0.29 15.84 -15.12
N ALA A 88 1.00 15.69 -15.46
CA ALA A 88 1.86 14.75 -14.76
C ALA A 88 2.16 15.17 -13.31
N ALA A 89 2.20 16.47 -13.04
CA ALA A 89 2.34 17.01 -11.68
C ALA A 89 1.10 16.72 -10.84
N GLU A 90 -0.11 16.85 -11.42
CA GLU A 90 -1.37 16.53 -10.76
C GLU A 90 -1.50 15.03 -10.45
N ILE A 91 -1.12 14.17 -11.39
CA ILE A 91 -1.07 12.72 -11.18
C ILE A 91 -0.10 12.37 -10.04
N MET A 92 1.10 12.96 -10.05
CA MET A 92 2.10 12.75 -9.00
C MET A 92 1.59 13.24 -7.63
N LYS A 93 0.93 14.40 -7.59
CA LYS A 93 0.32 14.94 -6.36
C LYS A 93 -0.76 14.00 -5.81
N THR A 94 -1.63 13.49 -6.68
CA THR A 94 -2.65 12.51 -6.30
C THR A 94 -2.02 11.24 -5.72
N ALA A 95 -0.95 10.72 -6.33
CA ALA A 95 -0.23 9.57 -5.81
C ALA A 95 0.44 9.86 -4.45
N GLN A 96 0.97 11.06 -4.26
CA GLN A 96 1.52 11.52 -2.99
C GLN A 96 0.45 11.60 -1.90
N ASP A 97 -0.73 12.12 -2.22
CA ASP A 97 -1.86 12.23 -1.30
C ASP A 97 -2.36 10.84 -0.87
N LYS A 98 -2.47 9.90 -1.82
CA LYS A 98 -2.75 8.48 -1.52
C LYS A 98 -1.70 7.86 -0.58
N LEU A 99 -0.41 8.10 -0.83
CA LEU A 99 0.66 7.62 0.04
C LEU A 99 0.59 8.24 1.44
N SER A 100 0.24 9.52 1.54
CA SER A 100 0.12 10.22 2.82
C SER A 100 -1.03 9.66 3.67
N THR A 101 -2.17 9.38 3.05
CA THR A 101 -3.37 8.80 3.68
C THR A 101 -3.21 7.31 3.97
N ALA A 102 -2.33 6.62 3.24
CA ALA A 102 -2.04 5.21 3.48
C ALA A 102 -1.33 4.93 4.81
N LYS A 103 -0.50 5.86 5.32
CA LYS A 103 0.22 5.71 6.59
C LYS A 103 -0.71 5.54 7.80
N PRO A 104 -1.73 6.40 8.02
CA PRO A 104 -2.76 6.18 9.04
C PRO A 104 -3.50 4.84 8.90
N PHE A 105 -3.82 4.43 7.68
CA PHE A 105 -4.52 3.17 7.45
C PHE A 105 -3.65 1.97 7.80
N GLN A 106 -2.36 2.00 7.47
CA GLN A 106 -1.42 0.94 7.87
C GLN A 106 -1.29 0.83 9.40
N LYS A 107 -1.29 1.96 10.14
CA LYS A 107 -1.31 1.93 11.62
C LYS A 107 -2.57 1.23 12.14
N LYS A 108 -3.75 1.54 11.56
CA LYS A 108 -5.00 0.87 11.92
C LYS A 108 -4.98 -0.63 11.58
N LEU A 109 -4.45 -1.01 10.41
CA LEU A 109 -4.26 -2.41 10.03
C LEU A 109 -3.30 -3.15 10.96
N ALA A 110 -2.19 -2.51 11.35
CA ALA A 110 -1.23 -3.09 12.29
C ALA A 110 -1.84 -3.30 13.68
N ALA A 111 -2.64 -2.35 14.16
CA ALA A 111 -3.37 -2.49 15.42
C ALA A 111 -4.39 -3.63 15.37
N ARG A 112 -5.16 -3.75 14.27
CA ARG A 112 -6.09 -4.86 14.06
C ARG A 112 -5.38 -6.21 13.98
N ALA A 113 -4.27 -6.29 13.25
CA ALA A 113 -3.45 -7.50 13.17
C ALA A 113 -2.92 -7.92 14.55
N LYS A 114 -2.48 -6.96 15.38
CA LYS A 114 -2.04 -7.22 16.75
C LYS A 114 -3.18 -7.74 17.61
N ALA A 115 -4.34 -7.07 17.58
CA ALA A 115 -5.52 -7.50 18.34
C ALA A 115 -5.97 -8.92 17.96
N LEU A 116 -5.94 -9.28 16.68
CA LEU A 116 -6.24 -10.64 16.22
C LEU A 116 -5.20 -11.65 16.72
N SER A 117 -3.91 -11.32 16.66
CA SER A 117 -2.86 -12.21 17.17
C SER A 117 -2.94 -12.41 18.69
N ASP A 118 -3.25 -11.34 19.44
CA ASP A 118 -3.42 -11.44 20.90
C ASP A 118 -4.66 -12.28 21.24
N PHE A 119 -5.75 -12.14 20.47
CA PHE A 119 -6.94 -13.00 20.59
C PHE A 119 -6.62 -14.48 20.35
N GLU A 120 -5.88 -14.84 19.30
CA GLU A 120 -5.49 -16.25 19.05
C GLU A 120 -4.71 -16.83 20.23
N LYS A 121 -3.76 -16.08 20.78
CA LYS A 121 -2.97 -16.54 21.93
C LYS A 121 -3.84 -16.79 23.16
N GLU A 122 -4.79 -15.91 23.43
CA GLU A 122 -5.74 -16.11 24.53
C GLU A 122 -6.68 -17.30 24.28
N TRP A 123 -7.14 -17.47 23.04
CA TRP A 123 -7.99 -18.59 22.62
C TRP A 123 -7.27 -19.93 22.79
N ASP A 124 -6.05 -20.05 22.28
CA ASP A 124 -5.20 -21.24 22.42
C ASP A 124 -4.95 -21.56 23.90
N LYS A 125 -4.69 -20.54 24.72
CA LYS A 125 -4.50 -20.72 26.17
C LYS A 125 -5.77 -21.26 26.82
N LYS A 126 -6.95 -20.73 26.47
CA LYS A 126 -8.24 -21.23 26.97
C LYS A 126 -8.50 -22.66 26.52
N GLN A 127 -8.24 -23.01 25.27
CA GLN A 127 -8.40 -24.38 24.77
C GLN A 127 -7.48 -25.36 25.49
N ARG A 128 -6.19 -25.03 25.65
CA ARG A 128 -5.24 -25.88 26.40
C ARG A 128 -5.65 -26.09 27.85
N MET A 129 -6.18 -25.05 28.51
CA MET A 129 -6.69 -25.15 29.87
C MET A 129 -7.97 -26.02 29.95
N ALA A 130 -8.88 -25.89 28.97
CA ALA A 130 -10.08 -26.72 28.89
C ALA A 130 -9.75 -28.20 28.66
N GLU A 131 -8.80 -28.50 27.77
CA GLU A 131 -8.31 -29.87 27.53
C GLU A 131 -7.61 -30.45 28.77
N LYS A 132 -6.76 -29.68 29.45
CA LYS A 132 -6.17 -30.10 30.75
C LYS A 132 -7.24 -30.39 31.79
N ALA A 133 -8.24 -29.52 31.94
CA ALA A 133 -9.33 -29.71 32.88
C ALA A 133 -10.19 -30.95 32.56
N LYS A 134 -10.42 -31.26 31.28
CA LYS A 134 -11.09 -32.51 30.84
C LYS A 134 -10.25 -33.73 31.21
N LEU A 135 -8.95 -33.70 30.94
CA LEU A 135 -8.02 -34.79 31.28
C LEU A 135 -7.95 -35.02 32.78
N ASP A 136 -7.89 -33.96 33.59
CA ASP A 136 -7.88 -34.06 35.06
C ASP A 136 -9.20 -34.61 35.61
N ARG A 137 -10.34 -34.19 35.05
CA ARG A 137 -11.66 -34.77 35.37
C ARG A 137 -11.71 -36.26 34.99
N ALA A 138 -11.20 -36.64 33.82
CA ALA A 138 -11.15 -38.03 33.38
C ALA A 138 -10.24 -38.90 34.29
N LYS A 139 -9.07 -38.38 34.70
CA LYS A 139 -8.18 -39.03 35.67
C LYS A 139 -8.85 -39.22 37.03
N LYS A 140 -9.52 -38.19 37.56
CA LYS A 140 -10.29 -38.29 38.82
C LYS A 140 -11.42 -39.31 38.74
N ARG A 141 -12.12 -39.39 37.60
CA ARG A 141 -13.17 -40.42 37.37
C ARG A 141 -12.61 -41.84 37.30
N LYS A 142 -11.40 -42.03 36.76
CA LYS A 142 -10.72 -43.35 36.72
C LYS A 142 -10.17 -43.81 38.08
N LEU A 143 -9.90 -42.89 39.01
CA LEU A 143 -9.46 -43.17 40.37
C LEU A 143 -10.63 -43.40 41.36
N ALA A 144 -11.86 -43.06 40.97
CA ALA A 144 -13.05 -43.15 41.82
C ALA A 144 -13.60 -44.57 42.13
N PRO A 145 -13.22 -45.69 41.49
CA PRO A 145 -13.73 -47.00 41.89
C PRO A 145 -12.72 -47.81 42.70
N LYS A 146 -12.30 -47.34 43.89
CA LYS A 146 -11.68 -48.21 44.93
C LYS A 146 -12.02 -47.89 46.39
N GLU A 147 -12.71 -46.80 46.72
CA GLU A 147 -13.05 -46.51 48.13
C GLU A 147 -14.37 -47.12 48.63
N LYS A 148 -15.22 -47.70 47.77
CA LYS A 148 -16.45 -48.39 48.21
C LYS A 148 -16.27 -49.89 48.52
N LYS A 149 -15.06 -50.44 48.49
CA LYS A 149 -14.79 -51.86 48.82
C LYS A 149 -13.92 -52.08 50.07
N LEU A 150 -13.70 -51.05 50.89
CA LEU A 150 -12.89 -51.16 52.11
C LEU A 150 -13.61 -50.59 53.35
N LYS A 151 -14.93 -50.82 53.47
CA LYS A 151 -15.68 -50.70 54.72
C LYS A 151 -16.81 -51.74 54.70
N ARG A 152 -16.45 -52.99 54.98
CA ARG A 152 -17.34 -54.02 55.48
C ARG A 152 -16.56 -54.81 56.53
#